data_AF-A0A926UTB2-F1
#
_entry.id   AF-A0A926UTB2-F1
#
_cell.length_a   1.000
_cell.length_b   1.000
_cell.length_c   1.000
_cell.angle_alpha   90.00
_cell.angle_beta   90.00
_cell.angle_gamma   90.00
#
_symmetry.space_group_name_H-M   'P 1'
#
loop_
_entity.id
_entity.type
_entity.pdbx_description
1 polymer ?
#
loop_
_entity_poly.entity_id
_entity_poly.type
_entity_poly.pdbx_seq_one_letter_code
_entity_poly.pdbx_strand_id
1 'polypeptide(L)'
;MERNPYDILGLTSASSKAEITKAMATAMKQKAYPIDAIAKAQKALMKPEERLVADFLCPILPTLQRFERSDLSALQEELPTLEILPEFEGLGDTIRTIKDVSELDLQFGQTLADSLTLDFEE
;
A
#
# COMPACT_ATOMS: atom_id res chain seq x y z
N MET A 1 -22.16 -13.64 -1.14
CA MET A 1 -20.87 -13.09 -1.59
C MET A 1 -20.68 -13.49 -3.04
N GLU A 2 -20.47 -12.52 -3.91
CA GLU A 2 -20.12 -12.77 -5.31
C GLU A 2 -18.68 -13.31 -5.34
N ARG A 3 -18.47 -14.45 -6.01
CA ARG A 3 -17.20 -15.19 -5.97
C ARG A 3 -16.35 -14.78 -7.18
N ASN A 4 -15.03 -14.74 -7.02
CA ASN A 4 -14.13 -14.30 -8.07
C ASN A 4 -14.33 -15.15 -9.35
N PRO A 5 -14.60 -14.54 -10.51
CA PRO A 5 -14.79 -15.29 -11.76
C PRO A 5 -13.57 -16.12 -12.16
N TYR A 6 -12.35 -15.69 -11.77
CA TYR A 6 -11.13 -16.45 -12.00
C TYR A 6 -11.08 -17.75 -11.18
N ASP A 7 -11.53 -17.72 -9.92
CA ASP A 7 -11.61 -18.90 -9.05
C ASP A 7 -12.68 -19.89 -9.53
N ILE A 8 -13.78 -19.38 -10.10
CA ILE A 8 -14.86 -20.21 -10.65
C ILE A 8 -14.36 -20.99 -11.87
N LEU A 9 -13.55 -20.36 -12.73
CA LEU A 9 -13.01 -20.98 -13.93
C LEU A 9 -11.66 -21.68 -13.72
N GLY A 10 -11.00 -21.48 -12.57
CA GLY A 10 -9.67 -22.01 -12.30
C GLY A 10 -8.59 -21.39 -13.17
N LEU A 11 -8.67 -20.07 -13.39
CA LEU A 11 -7.79 -19.30 -14.27
C LEU A 11 -6.99 -18.25 -13.50
N THR A 12 -6.01 -17.66 -14.20
CA THR A 12 -5.26 -16.51 -13.70
C THR A 12 -5.68 -15.24 -14.45
N SER A 13 -5.43 -14.06 -13.88
CA SER A 13 -5.73 -12.77 -14.54
C SER A 13 -4.99 -12.59 -15.89
N ALA A 14 -3.86 -13.28 -16.06
CA ALA A 14 -3.08 -13.31 -17.30
C ALA A 14 -3.69 -14.19 -18.41
N SER A 15 -4.80 -14.90 -18.16
CA SER A 15 -5.33 -15.87 -19.11
C SER A 15 -5.92 -15.24 -20.38
N SER A 16 -5.70 -15.90 -21.52
CA SER A 16 -6.19 -15.44 -22.82
C SER A 16 -7.69 -15.71 -23.01
N LYS A 17 -8.34 -15.01 -23.94
CA LYS A 17 -9.77 -15.25 -24.27
C LYS A 17 -10.03 -16.70 -24.70
N ALA A 18 -9.07 -17.33 -25.37
CA ALA A 18 -9.17 -18.73 -25.79
C ALA A 18 -9.04 -19.71 -24.61
N GLU A 19 -8.28 -19.36 -23.58
CA GLU A 19 -8.23 -20.14 -22.34
C GLU A 19 -9.53 -20.00 -21.55
N ILE A 20 -10.12 -18.81 -21.49
CA ILE A 20 -11.39 -18.56 -20.81
C ILE A 20 -12.52 -19.44 -21.36
N THR A 21 -12.62 -19.58 -22.69
CA THR A 21 -13.64 -20.43 -23.32
C THR A 21 -13.39 -21.92 -23.06
N LYS A 22 -12.13 -22.37 -23.07
CA LYS A 22 -11.77 -23.76 -22.71
C LYS A 22 -12.07 -24.05 -21.23
N ALA A 23 -11.78 -23.10 -20.35
CA ALA A 23 -11.96 -23.23 -18.91
C ALA A 23 -13.44 -23.38 -18.50
N MET A 24 -14.35 -22.72 -19.23
CA MET A 24 -15.79 -22.92 -19.04
C MET A 24 -16.17 -24.40 -19.19
N ALA A 25 -15.70 -25.05 -20.26
CA ALA A 25 -16.00 -26.46 -20.51
C ALA A 25 -15.39 -27.39 -19.45
N THR A 26 -14.20 -27.08 -18.93
CA THR A 26 -13.57 -27.86 -17.84
C THR A 26 -14.30 -27.66 -16.51
N ALA A 27 -14.69 -26.42 -16.18
CA ALA A 27 -15.43 -26.10 -14.95
C ALA A 27 -16.81 -26.80 -14.93
N MET A 28 -17.52 -26.82 -16.06
CA MET A 28 -18.79 -27.53 -16.18
C MET A 28 -18.65 -29.05 -15.97
N LYS A 29 -17.54 -29.65 -16.43
CA LYS A 29 -17.26 -31.08 -16.22
C LYS A 29 -16.95 -31.40 -14.76
N GLN A 30 -16.24 -30.51 -14.07
CA GLN A 30 -15.89 -30.67 -12.66
C GLN A 30 -17.09 -30.53 -11.72
N LYS A 31 -18.18 -29.86 -12.15
CA LYS A 31 -19.41 -29.64 -11.36
C LYS A 31 -19.16 -29.01 -9.98
N ALA A 32 -18.04 -28.30 -9.81
CA ALA A 32 -17.69 -27.63 -8.56
C ALA A 32 -18.58 -26.40 -8.28
N TYR A 33 -19.16 -25.82 -9.34
CA TYR A 33 -19.99 -24.62 -9.28
C TYR A 33 -21.28 -24.82 -10.09
N PRO A 34 -22.38 -24.12 -9.75
CA PRO A 34 -23.60 -24.14 -10.54
C PRO A 34 -23.36 -23.59 -11.95
N ILE A 35 -24.04 -24.16 -12.94
CA ILE A 35 -23.85 -23.84 -14.36
C ILE A 35 -24.06 -22.35 -14.63
N ASP A 36 -25.05 -21.74 -13.98
CA ASP A 36 -25.35 -20.31 -14.13
C ASP A 36 -24.19 -19.43 -13.64
N ALA A 37 -23.51 -19.82 -12.56
CA ALA A 37 -22.36 -19.09 -12.06
C ALA A 37 -21.15 -19.21 -13.00
N ILE A 38 -20.94 -20.39 -13.58
CA ILE A 38 -19.86 -20.62 -14.56
C ILE A 38 -20.11 -19.78 -15.83
N ALA A 39 -21.34 -19.76 -16.33
CA ALA A 39 -21.71 -18.95 -17.48
C ALA A 39 -21.59 -17.44 -17.18
N LYS A 40 -22.02 -16.99 -15.99
CA LYS A 40 -21.86 -15.59 -15.56
C LYS A 40 -20.39 -15.20 -15.46
N ALA A 41 -19.54 -16.06 -14.89
CA ALA A 41 -18.10 -15.81 -14.77
C ALA A 41 -17.42 -15.70 -16.15
N GLN A 42 -17.75 -16.61 -17.07
CA GLN A 42 -17.22 -16.57 -18.44
C GLN A 42 -17.68 -15.30 -19.17
N LYS A 43 -18.95 -14.92 -19.06
CA LYS A 43 -19.49 -13.70 -19.67
C LYS A 43 -18.80 -12.44 -19.13
N ALA A 44 -18.53 -12.39 -17.82
CA ALA A 44 -17.85 -11.27 -17.19
C ALA A 44 -16.41 -11.12 -17.69
N LEU A 45 -15.65 -12.22 -17.76
CA LEU A 45 -14.25 -12.20 -18.23
C LEU A 45 -14.10 -11.98 -19.75
N MET A 46 -15.16 -12.20 -20.52
CA MET A 46 -15.19 -11.92 -21.96
C MET A 46 -15.40 -10.44 -22.29
N LYS A 47 -16.05 -9.68 -21.40
CA LYS A 47 -16.24 -8.24 -21.54
C LYS A 47 -15.03 -7.49 -20.96
N PRO A 48 -14.44 -6.53 -21.70
CA PRO A 48 -13.23 -5.84 -21.25
C PRO A 48 -13.46 -5.02 -19.98
N GLU A 49 -14.61 -4.35 -19.85
CA GLU A 49 -14.95 -3.51 -18.69
C GLU A 49 -15.09 -4.35 -17.41
N GLU A 50 -15.90 -5.42 -17.47
CA GLU A 50 -16.12 -6.31 -16.32
C GLU A 50 -14.84 -7.08 -15.96
N ARG A 51 -14.01 -7.43 -16.96
CA ARG A 51 -12.68 -8.02 -16.73
C ARG A 51 -11.74 -7.07 -16.02
N LEU A 52 -11.70 -5.80 -16.42
CA LEU A 52 -10.89 -4.77 -15.77
C LEU A 52 -11.26 -4.65 -14.29
N VAL A 53 -12.57 -4.59 -13.99
CA VAL A 53 -13.07 -4.56 -12.61
C VAL A 53 -12.64 -5.79 -11.82
N ALA A 54 -12.72 -6.99 -12.41
CA ALA A 54 -12.27 -8.22 -11.76
C ALA A 54 -10.76 -8.23 -11.50
N ASP A 55 -9.96 -7.74 -12.45
CA ASP A 55 -8.49 -7.68 -12.33
C ASP A 55 -8.05 -6.77 -11.18
N PHE A 56 -8.73 -5.63 -10.98
CA PHE A 56 -8.40 -4.70 -9.91
C PHE A 56 -9.00 -5.07 -8.56
N LEU A 57 -10.26 -5.50 -8.53
CA LEU A 57 -10.99 -5.71 -7.26
C LEU A 57 -10.85 -7.12 -6.70
N CYS A 58 -10.46 -8.10 -7.51
CA CYS A 58 -10.38 -9.50 -7.11
C CYS A 58 -9.01 -10.12 -7.44
N PRO A 59 -7.91 -9.59 -6.87
CA PRO A 59 -6.58 -10.14 -7.13
C PRO A 59 -6.46 -11.57 -6.60
N ILE A 60 -5.82 -12.44 -7.40
CA ILE A 60 -5.47 -13.80 -6.97
C ILE A 60 -4.20 -13.68 -6.14
N LEU A 61 -4.36 -13.68 -4.82
CA LEU A 61 -3.23 -13.56 -3.89
C LEU A 61 -2.56 -14.92 -3.69
N PRO A 62 -1.22 -14.96 -3.61
CA PRO A 62 -0.51 -16.19 -3.25
C PRO A 62 -0.93 -16.63 -1.84
N THR A 63 -0.72 -17.91 -1.53
CA THR A 63 -0.88 -18.41 -0.16
C THR A 63 -0.02 -17.58 0.78
N LEU A 64 -0.64 -17.02 1.82
CA LEU A 64 0.05 -16.22 2.82
C LEU A 64 1.17 -17.06 3.44
N GLN A 65 2.41 -16.72 3.12
CA GLN A 65 3.55 -17.24 3.85
C GLN A 65 3.55 -16.57 5.22
N ARG A 66 3.45 -17.38 6.27
CA ARG A 66 3.62 -16.86 7.62
C ARG A 66 5.04 -16.33 7.72
N PHE A 67 5.19 -15.05 8.05
CA PHE A 67 6.51 -14.50 8.34
C PHE A 67 7.13 -15.27 9.49
N GLU A 68 8.39 -15.66 9.32
CA GLU A 68 9.20 -16.18 10.40
C GLU A 68 9.32 -15.11 11.48
N ARG A 69 9.29 -15.53 12.74
CA ARG A 69 9.53 -14.61 13.85
C ARG A 69 11.01 -14.21 13.78
N SER A 70 11.26 -12.94 13.49
CA SER A 70 12.61 -12.39 13.63
C SER A 70 12.97 -12.34 15.11
N ASP A 71 14.22 -12.68 15.41
CA ASP A 71 14.77 -12.53 16.74
C ASP A 71 14.90 -11.03 17.06
N LEU A 72 14.20 -10.59 18.11
CA LEU A 72 14.22 -9.20 18.58
C LEU A 72 15.15 -9.03 19.79
N SER A 73 16.12 -9.94 19.95
CA SER A 73 17.12 -9.89 21.03
C SER A 73 17.88 -8.56 21.08
N ALA A 74 18.09 -7.90 19.93
CA ALA A 74 18.72 -6.58 19.85
C ALA A 74 17.94 -5.47 20.57
N LEU A 75 16.64 -5.64 20.83
CA LEU A 75 15.85 -4.68 21.62
C LEU A 75 16.04 -4.85 23.14
N GLN A 76 16.71 -5.92 23.59
CA GLN A 76 17.09 -6.10 24.99
C GLN A 76 18.46 -5.48 25.31
N GLU A 77 19.20 -5.01 24.30
CA GLU A 77 20.43 -4.26 24.53
C GLU A 77 20.12 -2.93 25.23
N GLU A 78 20.96 -2.55 26.19
CA GLU A 78 20.80 -1.27 26.88
C GLU A 78 20.93 -0.14 25.85
N LEU A 79 19.97 0.79 25.86
CA LEU A 79 19.99 1.95 24.98
C LEU A 79 21.33 2.68 25.14
N PRO A 80 21.99 3.09 24.05
CA PRO A 80 23.21 3.86 24.16
C PRO A 80 22.92 5.15 24.94
N THR A 81 23.75 5.45 25.92
CA THR A 81 23.68 6.71 26.66
C THR A 81 23.90 7.85 25.67
N LEU A 82 22.87 8.66 25.46
CA LEU A 82 22.97 9.87 24.66
C LEU A 82 23.68 10.93 25.50
N GLU A 83 24.96 11.17 25.22
CA GLU A 83 25.68 12.31 25.80
C GLU A 83 25.36 13.57 25.01
N ILE A 84 24.84 14.59 25.71
CA ILE A 84 24.70 15.92 25.14
C ILE A 84 26.11 16.47 25.00
N LEU A 85 26.50 16.82 23.77
CA LEU A 85 27.79 17.46 23.54
C LEU A 85 27.82 18.81 24.29
N PRO A 86 28.94 19.15 24.96
CA PRO A 86 29.05 20.36 25.78
C PRO A 86 28.82 21.64 24.97
N GLU A 87 29.04 21.59 23.65
CA GLU A 87 28.76 22.68 22.69
C GLU A 87 27.27 23.05 22.62
N PHE A 88 26.38 22.14 23.02
CA PHE A 88 24.93 22.31 23.02
C PHE A 88 24.37 22.53 24.44
N GLU A 89 25.23 22.51 25.47
CA GLU A 89 24.84 22.79 26.84
C GLU A 89 24.50 24.29 26.97
N GLY A 90 23.27 24.60 27.41
CA GLY A 90 22.80 25.98 27.53
C GLY A 90 22.24 26.60 26.23
N LEU A 91 22.14 25.85 25.12
CA LEU A 91 21.54 26.35 23.88
C LEU A 91 20.05 26.72 24.05
N GLY A 92 19.35 26.03 24.96
CA GLY A 92 17.99 26.41 25.35
C GLY A 92 17.91 27.74 26.09
N ASP A 93 18.94 28.08 26.87
CA ASP A 93 19.00 29.33 27.62
C ASP A 93 19.42 30.48 26.72
N THR A 94 20.33 30.24 25.76
CA THR A 94 20.65 31.24 24.72
C THR A 94 19.43 31.54 23.85
N ILE A 95 18.70 30.53 23.37
CA ILE A 95 17.45 30.75 22.61
C ILE A 95 16.42 31.57 23.41
N ARG A 96 16.29 31.31 24.72
CA ARG A 96 15.34 32.04 25.59
C ARG A 96 15.80 33.47 25.92
N THR A 97 17.10 33.71 25.95
CA THR A 97 17.69 35.01 26.32
C THR A 97 17.94 35.92 25.12
N ILE A 98 18.01 35.36 23.90
CA ILE A 98 17.98 36.14 22.66
C ILE A 98 16.62 36.83 22.54
N LYS A 99 16.55 38.06 23.07
CA LYS A 99 15.45 39.01 22.83
C LYS A 99 15.64 39.79 21.54
N ASP A 100 16.88 39.92 21.08
CA ASP A 100 17.26 40.67 19.89
C ASP A 100 17.59 39.70 18.76
N VAL A 101 16.54 39.12 18.16
CA VAL A 101 16.65 38.45 16.87
C VAL A 101 16.88 39.54 15.82
N SER A 102 17.87 39.38 14.94
CA SER A 102 18.14 40.39 13.92
C SER A 102 16.94 40.51 12.96
N GLU A 103 16.65 41.71 12.47
CA GLU A 103 15.53 41.91 11.52
C GLU A 103 15.67 41.05 10.25
N LEU A 104 16.91 40.79 9.83
CA LEU A 104 17.22 39.90 8.72
C LEU A 104 16.83 38.44 9.03
N ASP A 105 17.12 37.97 10.25
CA ASP A 105 16.76 36.61 10.65
C ASP A 105 15.24 36.44 10.78
N LEU A 106 14.53 37.49 11.20
CA LEU A 106 13.06 37.52 11.20
C LEU A 106 12.49 37.45 9.78
N GLN A 107 13.04 38.22 8.83
CA GLN A 107 12.64 38.17 7.43
C GLN A 107 12.93 36.79 6.81
N PHE A 108 14.10 36.21 7.09
CA PHE A 108 14.43 34.86 6.64
C PHE A 108 13.48 33.81 7.24
N GLY A 109 13.17 33.90 8.53
CA GLY A 109 12.21 33.01 9.18
C GLY A 109 10.80 33.11 8.59
N GLN A 110 10.33 34.33 8.29
CA GLN A 110 9.04 34.57 7.64
C GLN A 110 8.99 34.00 6.23
N THR A 111 9.99 34.29 5.40
CA THR A 111 10.05 33.75 4.03
C THR A 111 10.12 32.22 3.99
N LEU A 112 10.85 31.60 4.94
CA LEU A 112 10.88 30.14 5.07
C LEU A 112 9.53 29.58 5.54
N ALA A 113 8.91 30.20 6.54
CA ALA A 113 7.59 29.80 7.00
C ALA A 113 6.55 29.89 5.88
N ASP A 114 6.51 31.02 5.17
CA ASP A 114 5.62 31.24 4.02
C ASP A 114 5.85 30.22 2.90
N SER A 115 7.10 29.80 2.68
CA SER A 115 7.44 28.76 1.70
C SER A 115 7.02 27.35 2.13
N LEU A 116 6.97 27.08 3.43
CA LEU A 116 6.54 25.79 3.99
C LEU A 116 5.02 25.73 4.17
N THR A 117 4.37 26.89 4.29
CA THR A 117 2.91 27.05 4.23
C THR A 117 2.42 27.34 2.81
N LEU A 118 3.22 27.10 1.78
CA LEU A 118 2.72 27.04 0.41
C LEU A 118 1.66 25.95 0.36
N ASP A 119 0.41 26.42 0.36
CA ASP A 119 -0.77 25.63 0.18
C ASP A 119 -0.58 24.76 -1.06
N PHE A 120 -0.75 23.45 -0.87
CA PHE A 120 -1.15 22.55 -1.95
C PHE A 120 -2.57 22.96 -2.36
N GLU A 121 -2.71 24.09 -3.06
CA GLU A 121 -3.89 24.36 -3.87
C GLU A 121 -3.69 23.70 -5.24
N GLU A 122 -4.72 22.95 -5.65
CA GLU A 122 -4.81 22.07 -6.83
C GLU A 122 -4.43 22.71 -8.17
#